data_AF-A0A850KT17-F1
#
_entry.id   AF-A0A850KT17-F1
#
_cell.length_a   1.000
_cell.length_b   1.000
_cell.length_c   1.000
_cell.angle_alpha   90.00
_cell.angle_beta   90.00
_cell.angle_gamma   90.00
#
_symmetry.space_group_name_H-M   'P 1'
#
loop_
_entity.id
_entity.type
_entity.pdbx_description
1 polymer ?
#
loop_
_entity_poly.entity_id
_entity_poly.type
_entity_poly.pdbx_seq_one_letter_code
_entity_poly.pdbx_strand_id
1 'polypeptide(L)'
;MTSSEVTPIPLGEVTSQHFNLNDSDYHFVAGDLAMPVQLMDCKEKPESAGPDSTRTPFLLVFRADVDEAHLMQQTLEFKGCIHGLEDARIDDLLILRMMRPANMPEGAYYQVIFN
;
A
#
# COMPACT_ATOMS: atom_id res chain seq x y z
N MET A 1 -15.20 -23.33 9.71
CA MET A 1 -14.27 -22.22 9.96
C MET A 1 -14.85 -21.04 9.21
N THR A 2 -15.36 -20.05 9.93
CA THR A 2 -15.94 -18.84 9.32
C THR A 2 -14.81 -18.08 8.65
N SER A 3 -14.85 -18.00 7.33
CA SER A 3 -14.03 -17.06 6.57
C SER A 3 -14.37 -15.68 7.12
N SER A 4 -13.45 -15.03 7.84
CA SER A 4 -13.61 -13.63 8.20
C SER A 4 -13.68 -12.87 6.87
N GLU A 5 -14.87 -12.40 6.52
CA GLU A 5 -15.06 -11.61 5.31
C GLU A 5 -14.32 -10.28 5.51
N VAL A 6 -13.17 -10.14 4.86
CA VAL A 6 -12.40 -8.90 4.87
C VAL A 6 -13.23 -7.84 4.15
N THR A 7 -13.60 -6.78 4.87
CA THR A 7 -14.52 -5.76 4.33
C THR A 7 -13.75 -4.77 3.45
N PRO A 8 -14.14 -4.55 2.18
CA PRO A 8 -13.47 -3.56 1.35
C PRO A 8 -13.83 -2.14 1.79
N ILE A 9 -12.82 -1.30 2.01
CA ILE A 9 -12.98 0.16 2.17
C ILE A 9 -13.04 0.77 0.76
N PRO A 10 -14.09 1.53 0.43
CA PRO A 10 -14.17 2.23 -0.85
C PRO A 10 -12.99 3.18 -1.02
N LEU A 11 -12.34 3.18 -2.21
CA LEU A 11 -11.23 4.12 -2.51
C LEU A 11 -11.58 5.59 -2.24
N GLY A 12 -12.87 5.94 -2.37
CA GLY A 12 -13.45 7.24 -2.03
C GLY A 12 -13.25 7.67 -0.58
N GLU A 13 -13.20 6.71 0.34
CA GLU A 13 -13.22 6.90 1.79
C GLU A 13 -11.84 6.70 2.43
N VAL A 14 -10.86 6.18 1.67
CA VAL A 14 -9.51 5.97 2.17
C VAL A 14 -8.83 7.29 2.49
N THR A 15 -8.26 7.36 3.68
CA THR A 15 -7.47 8.48 4.19
C THR A 15 -6.18 7.96 4.82
N SER A 16 -5.23 8.86 5.06
CA SER A 16 -3.99 8.60 5.82
C SER A 16 -4.23 7.94 7.19
N GLN A 17 -5.37 8.21 7.83
CA GLN A 17 -5.72 7.73 9.17
C GLN A 17 -5.99 6.23 9.23
N HIS A 18 -6.26 5.60 8.08
CA HIS A 18 -6.41 4.15 7.99
C HIS A 18 -5.06 3.42 8.15
N PHE A 19 -3.95 4.14 8.04
CA PHE A 19 -2.61 3.56 8.00
C PHE A 19 -1.83 3.91 9.26
N ASN A 20 -1.46 2.87 10.01
CA ASN A 20 -0.58 2.96 11.17
C ASN A 20 0.84 2.52 10.82
N LEU A 21 1.82 3.41 11.03
CA LEU A 21 3.25 3.16 10.78
C LEU A 21 3.85 2.07 11.68
N ASN A 22 3.23 1.78 12.82
CA ASN A 22 3.70 0.75 13.74
C ASN A 22 3.12 -0.63 13.44
N ASP A 23 2.25 -0.74 12.43
CA ASP A 23 1.64 -2.00 12.04
C ASP A 23 2.54 -2.75 11.05
N SER A 24 2.76 -4.03 11.33
CA SER A 24 3.60 -4.93 10.53
C SER A 24 2.79 -5.86 9.62
N ASP A 25 1.46 -5.78 9.68
CA ASP A 25 0.61 -6.86 9.16
C ASP A 25 0.03 -6.55 7.76
N TYR A 26 0.53 -5.52 7.09
CA TYR A 26 0.10 -5.19 5.74
C TYR A 26 0.56 -6.24 4.74
N HIS A 27 -0.32 -6.54 3.79
CA HIS A 27 -0.01 -7.41 2.66
C HIS A 27 -0.45 -6.75 1.36
N PHE A 28 0.42 -6.79 0.36
CA PHE A 28 -0.01 -6.60 -1.02
C PHE A 28 -0.52 -7.92 -1.58
N VAL A 29 -1.72 -7.90 -2.15
CA VAL A 29 -2.35 -9.08 -2.75
C VAL A 29 -2.62 -8.80 -4.24
N ALA A 30 -2.16 -9.68 -5.12
CA ALA A 30 -2.36 -9.58 -6.57
C ALA A 30 -2.61 -10.97 -7.17
N GLY A 31 -3.86 -11.29 -7.52
CA GLY A 31 -4.26 -12.63 -7.92
C GLY A 31 -4.03 -13.63 -6.78
N ASP A 32 -3.29 -14.71 -7.06
CA ASP A 32 -2.94 -15.74 -6.07
C ASP A 32 -1.66 -15.43 -5.28
N LEU A 33 -1.05 -14.25 -5.51
CA LEU A 33 0.17 -13.82 -4.85
C LEU A 33 -0.15 -12.90 -3.67
N ALA A 34 0.54 -13.10 -2.56
CA ALA A 34 0.49 -12.24 -1.39
C ALA A 34 1.92 -11.97 -0.91
N MET A 35 2.24 -10.69 -0.71
CA MET A 35 3.56 -10.24 -0.27
C MET A 35 3.42 -9.45 1.03
N PRO A 36 4.05 -9.88 2.14
CA PRO A 36 4.08 -9.10 3.36
C PRO A 36 4.89 -7.81 3.12
N VAL A 37 4.35 -6.70 3.62
CA VAL A 37 4.96 -5.38 3.49
C VAL A 37 4.84 -4.58 4.78
N GLN A 38 5.82 -3.73 5.02
CA GLN A 38 5.84 -2.79 6.13
C GLN A 38 5.58 -1.39 5.60
N LEU A 39 4.70 -0.64 6.25
CA LEU A 39 4.51 0.77 5.97
C LEU A 39 5.70 1.58 6.50
N MET A 40 6.40 2.28 5.61
CA MET A 40 7.58 3.07 5.93
C MET A 40 7.29 4.56 6.01
N ASP A 41 6.34 5.06 5.21
CA ASP A 41 5.92 6.45 5.22
C ASP A 41 4.44 6.57 4.86
N CYS A 42 3.74 7.44 5.58
CA CYS A 42 2.36 7.84 5.31
C CYS A 42 2.29 9.36 5.51
N LYS A 43 2.25 10.10 4.39
CA LYS A 43 2.38 11.56 4.42
C LYS A 43 1.30 12.24 3.60
N GLU A 44 0.50 13.07 4.26
CA GLU A 44 -0.43 13.97 3.60
C GLU A 44 0.29 15.05 2.79
N LYS A 45 -0.32 15.42 1.68
CA LYS A 45 0.16 16.37 0.68
C LYS A 45 -0.91 17.39 0.33
N PRO A 46 -1.42 18.18 1.30
CA PRO A 46 -2.52 19.12 1.07
C PRO A 46 -2.23 20.11 -0.08
N GLU A 47 -0.96 20.46 -0.30
CA GLU A 47 -0.52 21.32 -1.40
C GLU A 47 -0.69 20.70 -2.81
N SER A 48 -0.85 19.38 -2.88
CA SER A 48 -1.03 18.63 -4.13
C SER A 48 -2.51 18.47 -4.50
N ALA A 49 -3.42 18.96 -3.65
CA ALA A 49 -4.85 18.95 -3.94
C ALA A 49 -5.16 19.97 -5.06
N GLY A 50 -5.83 19.51 -6.12
CA GLY A 50 -6.41 20.42 -7.12
C GLY A 50 -7.53 21.27 -6.53
N PRO A 51 -7.94 22.36 -7.20
CA PRO A 51 -9.00 23.26 -6.71
C PRO A 51 -10.34 22.57 -6.50
N ASP A 52 -10.60 21.49 -7.26
CA ASP A 52 -11.83 20.69 -7.17
C ASP A 52 -11.68 19.44 -6.29
N SER A 53 -10.52 19.27 -5.62
CA SER A 53 -10.27 18.11 -4.78
C SER A 53 -11.06 18.21 -3.49
N THR A 54 -11.94 17.25 -3.25
CA THR A 54 -12.71 17.12 -2.00
C THR A 54 -11.94 16.42 -0.89
N ARG A 55 -10.71 15.96 -1.18
CA ARG A 55 -9.89 15.11 -0.30
C ARG A 55 -8.45 15.58 -0.28
N THR A 56 -7.80 15.40 0.87
CA THR A 56 -6.35 15.60 1.02
C THR A 56 -5.62 14.40 0.43
N PRO A 57 -4.81 14.57 -0.64
CA PRO A 57 -4.02 13.47 -1.16
C PRO A 57 -2.93 13.11 -0.15
N PHE A 58 -2.52 11.85 -0.15
CA PHE A 58 -1.46 11.35 0.71
C PHE A 58 -0.64 10.31 -0.04
N LEU A 59 0.59 10.12 0.40
CA LEU A 59 1.55 9.18 -0.16
C LEU A 59 1.80 8.07 0.83
N LEU A 60 1.80 6.84 0.31
CA LEU A 60 2.24 5.67 1.05
C LEU A 60 3.50 5.11 0.44
N VAL A 61 4.48 4.80 1.29
CA VAL A 61 5.67 4.05 0.92
C VAL A 61 5.72 2.78 1.75
N PHE A 62 5.78 1.64 1.07
CA PHE A 62 5.92 0.33 1.69
C PHE A 62 7.28 -0.29 1.38
N ARG A 63 7.73 -1.18 2.26
CA ARG A 63 8.93 -2.00 2.12
C ARG A 63 8.55 -3.47 2.24
N ALA A 64 9.04 -4.30 1.32
CA ALA A 64 9.14 -5.74 1.51
C ALA A 64 10.59 -6.13 1.80
N ASP A 65 10.80 -7.21 2.55
CA ASP A 65 12.10 -7.89 2.58
C ASP A 65 12.45 -8.43 1.19
N VAL A 66 13.73 -8.48 0.84
CA VAL A 66 14.15 -8.91 -0.50
C VAL A 66 13.94 -10.41 -0.65
N ASP A 67 13.12 -10.79 -1.63
CA ASP A 67 12.92 -12.16 -2.08
C ASP A 67 12.94 -12.20 -3.60
N GLU A 68 14.08 -12.63 -4.16
CA GLU A 68 14.27 -12.69 -5.62
C GLU A 68 13.34 -13.71 -6.30
N ALA A 69 12.83 -14.69 -5.57
CA ALA A 69 11.88 -15.67 -6.10
C ALA A 69 10.44 -15.13 -6.15
N HIS A 70 10.14 -14.08 -5.40
CA HIS A 70 8.79 -13.53 -5.32
C HIS A 70 8.44 -12.73 -6.57
N LEU A 71 7.49 -13.22 -7.37
CA LEU A 71 7.14 -12.66 -8.68
C LEU A 71 6.75 -11.17 -8.60
N MET A 72 6.02 -10.74 -7.57
CA MET A 72 5.66 -9.32 -7.40
C MET A 72 6.89 -8.41 -7.26
N GLN A 73 8.02 -8.92 -6.73
CA GLN A 73 9.26 -8.16 -6.63
C GLN A 73 9.99 -8.01 -7.97
N GLN A 74 9.67 -8.82 -8.97
CA GLN A 74 10.28 -8.75 -10.30
C GLN A 74 9.56 -7.75 -11.23
N THR A 75 8.36 -7.30 -10.84
CA THR A 75 7.55 -6.34 -11.59
C THR A 75 7.84 -4.89 -11.18
N LEU A 76 7.83 -3.99 -12.17
CA LEU A 76 7.95 -2.54 -11.92
C LEU A 76 6.63 -1.95 -11.39
N GLU A 77 5.50 -2.45 -11.86
CA GLU A 77 4.18 -2.04 -11.40
C GLU A 77 3.22 -3.22 -11.47
N PHE A 78 2.21 -3.21 -10.62
CA PHE A 78 1.10 -4.17 -10.65
C PHE A 78 -0.16 -3.56 -10.05
N LYS A 79 -1.31 -4.11 -10.43
CA LYS A 79 -2.58 -3.83 -9.77
C LYS A 79 -2.78 -4.84 -8.64
N GLY A 80 -3.27 -4.38 -7.50
CA GLY A 80 -3.52 -5.25 -6.36
C GLY A 80 -4.33 -4.58 -5.26
N CYS A 81 -4.35 -5.24 -4.11
CA CYS A 81 -5.06 -4.82 -2.93
C CYS A 81 -4.08 -4.66 -1.76
N ILE A 82 -4.44 -3.81 -0.80
CA ILE A 82 -3.79 -3.76 0.52
C ILE A 82 -4.70 -4.43 1.53
N HIS A 83 -4.20 -5.44 2.22
CA HIS A 83 -4.84 -6.08 3.37
C HIS A 83 -4.11 -5.65 4.66
N GLY A 84 -4.72 -5.95 5.82
CA GLY A 84 -4.13 -5.67 7.14
C GLY A 84 -4.63 -4.37 7.78
N LEU A 85 -5.81 -3.88 7.38
CA LEU A 85 -6.42 -2.65 7.91
C LEU A 85 -7.57 -3.00 8.86
N GLU A 86 -7.29 -3.45 10.10
CA GLU A 86 -8.34 -3.77 11.09
C GLU A 86 -9.51 -4.62 10.50
N ASP A 87 -9.20 -5.78 9.89
CA ASP A 87 -10.15 -6.65 9.17
C ASP A 87 -10.74 -6.09 7.86
N ALA A 88 -10.16 -5.02 7.33
CA ALA A 88 -10.51 -4.43 6.05
C ALA A 88 -9.41 -4.57 4.98
N ARG A 89 -9.79 -4.28 3.73
CA ARG A 89 -8.88 -4.19 2.59
C ARG A 89 -9.20 -2.98 1.71
N ILE A 90 -8.23 -2.57 0.91
CA ILE A 90 -8.43 -1.57 -0.15
C ILE A 90 -8.12 -2.25 -1.48
N ASP A 91 -9.09 -2.21 -2.39
CA ASP A 91 -9.01 -2.86 -3.70
C ASP A 91 -8.59 -1.88 -4.81
N ASP A 92 -8.25 -2.42 -5.99
CA ASP A 92 -7.99 -1.67 -7.23
C ASP A 92 -6.86 -0.62 -7.17
N LEU A 93 -5.81 -0.89 -6.38
CA LEU A 93 -4.65 -0.03 -6.23
C LEU A 93 -3.63 -0.27 -7.34
N LEU A 94 -3.02 0.80 -7.84
CA LEU A 94 -1.80 0.70 -8.64
C LEU A 94 -0.59 0.81 -7.70
N ILE A 95 0.25 -0.22 -7.67
CA ILE A 95 1.43 -0.30 -6.81
C ILE A 95 2.66 -0.29 -7.70
N LEU A 96 3.55 0.69 -7.48
CA LEU A 96 4.76 0.88 -8.27
C LEU A 96 6.00 0.64 -7.44
N ARG A 97 6.91 -0.16 -7.97
CA ARG A 97 8.24 -0.35 -7.41
C ARG A 97 9.05 0.92 -7.60
N MET A 98 9.75 1.33 -6.55
CA MET A 98 10.61 2.51 -6.56
C MET A 98 12.02 2.17 -6.08
N MET A 99 12.96 3.06 -6.38
CA MET A 99 14.30 2.99 -5.80
C MET A 99 14.22 3.17 -4.28
N ARG A 100 15.07 2.45 -3.55
CA ARG A 100 15.21 2.62 -2.10
C ARG A 100 15.47 4.10 -1.76
N PRO A 101 14.63 4.74 -0.94
CA PRO A 101 14.88 6.11 -0.49
C PRO A 101 16.18 6.20 0.33
N ALA A 102 16.80 7.37 0.32
CA ALA A 102 18.01 7.61 1.12
C ALA A 102 17.74 7.37 2.61
N ASN A 103 18.69 6.77 3.32
CA ASN A 103 18.65 6.47 4.75
C ASN A 103 17.56 5.46 5.19
N MET A 104 16.95 4.73 4.26
CA MET A 104 16.02 3.64 4.57
C MET A 104 16.74 2.28 4.59
N PRO A 105 16.25 1.28 5.37
CA PRO A 105 16.84 -0.05 5.43
C PRO A 105 16.84 -0.75 4.05
N GLU A 106 17.62 -1.80 3.91
CA GLU A 106 17.58 -2.65 2.71
C GLU A 106 16.19 -3.26 2.50
N GLY A 107 15.72 -3.39 1.25
CA GLY A 107 14.40 -3.91 0.93
C GLY A 107 13.93 -3.51 -0.46
N ALA A 108 12.82 -4.11 -0.90
CA ALA A 108 12.08 -3.69 -2.08
C ALA A 108 11.05 -2.62 -1.69
N TYR A 109 11.09 -1.46 -2.33
CA TYR A 109 10.24 -0.32 -1.99
C TYR A 109 9.14 -0.10 -3.00
N TYR A 110 7.97 0.28 -2.51
CA TYR A 110 6.78 0.48 -3.31
C TYR A 110 6.02 1.73 -2.91
N GLN A 111 5.54 2.45 -3.92
CA GLN A 111 4.61 3.56 -3.76
C GLN A 111 3.23 3.13 -4.22
N VAL A 112 2.21 3.50 -3.45
CA VAL A 112 0.81 3.23 -3.79
C VAL A 112 0.19 4.46 -4.44
N ILE A 113 -0.49 4.26 -5.56
CA ILE A 113 -1.30 5.27 -6.23
C ILE A 113 -2.76 4.89 -6.08
N PHE A 114 -3.53 5.81 -5.50
CA PHE A 114 -4.98 5.76 -5.44
C PHE A 114 -5.52 6.37 -6.74
N ASN A 115 -6.08 5.53 -7.61
CA ASN A 115 -6.80 5.99 -8.82
C ASN A 115 -8.22 6.44 -8.48
#